data_AF-A0A953JTZ4-F1
#
_entry.id   AF-A0A953JTZ4-F1
#
_cell.length_a   1.000
_cell.length_b   1.000
_cell.length_c   1.000
_cell.angle_alpha   90.00
_cell.angle_beta   90.00
_cell.angle_gamma   90.00
#
_symmetry.space_group_name_H-M   'P 1'
#
loop_
_entity.id
_entity.type
_entity.pdbx_description
1 polymer ?
#
loop_
_entity_poly.entity_id
_entity_poly.type
_entity_poly.pdbx_seq_one_letter_code
_entity_poly.pdbx_strand_id
1 'polypeptide(L)'
;MSTHDGSGVASETSAPRRTGVRWWPAVLIVAVAAALAAVQWNRYADVQQYRVLWVLSIAGATVILLAAWGALFSRLPAKARAAIAVTFLSVVALGAATLRIDGVTGDLRPILKWRFAAPETIATSGKNVEIQLAGTPRDFPQFLGPNRNSTLPDIRLDADWQARPPKLLWRRPVGESWASFAIVGDYAITQEQAGQDEQIVCYEAATGKPVWRYSYPAEFRTVIAGTGPRTTPTVVDGRVYAMGATGILTCLDGNTGSKIWSRDTLADAGAENREWGVSCSPLVTGELVVVSVGGPNEAALAAYQCQTGERAWHAGKDYAGYSSPVLATLCGVSQILIVSARSATSHDPTTGQVLWEREWGSGNANCVNAIPIGDNRVFLSSGYGFGCVLLELTKHGDALGVEEVWPHNRNMKCKISNPVVHGEHLYGLDEGVLACLDLQTGKRLWRAGRYGHGQLLLVGDLILVQAESGEVLLVRPNPKKLEEVATLPALNDKTWNVPSLAGNLLLVRNEQEAAAFELPLAH
;
A
#
# COMPACT_ATOMS: atom_id res chain seq x y z
N MET A 1 -25.63 -63.67 82.46
CA MET A 1 -26.39 -64.14 81.28
C MET A 1 -26.93 -62.90 80.61
N SER A 2 -26.51 -62.67 79.35
CA SER A 2 -27.11 -61.80 78.31
C SER A 2 -27.30 -60.29 78.58
N THR A 3 -26.98 -59.32 77.72
CA THR A 3 -26.16 -59.14 76.49
C THR A 3 -26.38 -57.68 76.03
N HIS A 4 -25.33 -57.02 75.51
CA HIS A 4 -25.25 -56.09 74.34
C HIS A 4 -26.39 -55.10 74.02
N ASP A 5 -26.18 -53.92 73.43
CA ASP A 5 -25.02 -53.16 72.92
C ASP A 5 -25.58 -51.80 72.47
N GLY A 6 -24.71 -50.78 72.43
CA GLY A 6 -24.71 -49.71 71.43
C GLY A 6 -25.89 -48.73 71.43
N SER A 7 -25.76 -47.50 70.98
CA SER A 7 -24.63 -46.74 70.47
C SER A 7 -25.13 -45.30 70.41
N GLY A 8 -24.36 -44.36 70.98
CA GLY A 8 -24.62 -42.95 70.79
C GLY A 8 -24.35 -42.60 69.34
N VAL A 9 -25.40 -42.29 68.58
CA VAL A 9 -25.24 -41.70 67.24
C VAL A 9 -24.98 -40.21 67.44
N ALA A 10 -23.70 -39.86 67.52
CA ALA A 10 -23.25 -38.50 67.28
C ALA A 10 -23.58 -38.17 65.82
N SER A 11 -24.41 -37.15 65.61
CA SER A 11 -24.63 -36.56 64.29
C SER A 11 -23.33 -35.91 63.82
N GLU A 12 -22.54 -36.61 63.01
CA GLU A 12 -21.54 -35.97 62.17
C GLU A 12 -22.25 -35.08 61.15
N THR A 13 -22.44 -33.81 61.50
CA THR A 13 -22.66 -32.75 60.52
C THR A 13 -21.41 -32.65 59.67
N SER A 14 -21.38 -33.38 58.54
CA SER A 14 -20.37 -33.18 57.51
C SER A 14 -20.44 -31.72 57.05
N ALA A 15 -19.42 -30.93 57.40
CA ALA A 15 -19.30 -29.56 56.91
C ALA A 15 -19.25 -29.63 55.36
N PRO A 16 -20.02 -28.81 54.64
CA PRO A 16 -19.99 -28.83 53.19
C PRO A 16 -18.58 -28.49 52.72
N ARG A 17 -17.90 -29.45 52.05
CA ARG A 17 -16.62 -29.22 51.38
C ARG A 17 -16.79 -28.04 50.43
N ARG A 18 -16.30 -26.85 50.81
CA ARG A 18 -16.19 -25.70 49.92
C ARG A 18 -15.28 -26.12 48.76
N THR A 19 -15.88 -26.48 47.63
CA THR A 19 -15.09 -26.76 46.43
C THR A 19 -14.46 -25.44 45.99
N GLY A 20 -13.14 -25.30 46.19
CA GLY A 20 -12.39 -24.10 45.85
C GLY A 20 -12.48 -23.78 44.36
N VAL A 21 -12.25 -22.50 44.04
CA VAL A 21 -12.16 -22.01 42.65
C VAL A 21 -11.11 -22.83 41.90
N ARG A 22 -11.48 -23.34 40.72
CA ARG A 22 -10.57 -24.12 39.87
C ARG A 22 -9.76 -23.17 39.01
N TRP A 23 -8.66 -22.64 39.53
CA TRP A 23 -7.78 -21.72 38.81
C TRP A 23 -6.93 -22.37 37.72
N TRP A 24 -6.68 -23.68 37.82
CA TRP A 24 -5.79 -24.38 36.88
C TRP A 24 -6.17 -24.25 35.39
N PRO A 25 -7.46 -24.20 34.95
CA PRO A 25 -7.79 -23.99 33.54
C PRO A 25 -7.44 -22.57 33.09
N ALA A 26 -7.62 -21.56 33.94
CA ALA A 26 -7.22 -20.18 33.62
C ALA A 26 -5.70 -20.08 33.45
N VAL A 27 -4.94 -20.70 34.36
CA VAL A 27 -3.48 -20.80 34.27
C VAL A 27 -3.07 -21.53 32.99
N LEU A 28 -3.75 -22.62 32.64
CA LEU A 28 -3.49 -23.38 31.42
C LEU A 28 -3.78 -22.57 30.15
N ILE A 29 -4.92 -21.86 30.10
CA ILE A 29 -5.27 -20.97 28.97
C ILE A 29 -4.17 -19.95 28.74
N VAL A 30 -3.70 -19.28 29.80
CA VAL A 30 -2.62 -18.28 29.71
C VAL A 30 -1.29 -18.92 29.31
N ALA A 31 -0.94 -20.07 29.89
CA ALA A 31 0.31 -20.78 29.57
C ALA A 31 0.34 -21.25 28.10
N VAL A 32 -0.76 -21.80 27.59
CA VAL A 32 -0.91 -22.22 26.19
C VAL A 32 -0.85 -20.99 25.28
N ALA A 33 -1.54 -19.91 25.62
CA ALA A 33 -1.49 -18.66 24.85
C ALA A 33 -0.06 -18.09 24.79
N ALA A 34 0.66 -18.08 25.92
CA ALA A 34 2.05 -17.64 25.98
C ALA A 34 2.98 -18.53 25.15
N ALA A 35 2.82 -19.85 25.24
CA ALA A 35 3.58 -20.80 24.44
C ALA A 35 3.31 -20.64 22.93
N LEU A 36 2.04 -20.54 22.53
CA LEU A 36 1.65 -20.28 21.14
C LEU A 36 2.20 -18.94 20.65
N ALA A 37 2.10 -17.88 21.46
CA ALA A 37 2.64 -16.58 21.12
C ALA A 37 4.16 -16.65 20.92
N ALA A 38 4.91 -17.33 21.81
CA ALA A 38 6.34 -17.52 21.68
C ALA A 38 6.72 -18.32 20.42
N VAL A 39 5.99 -19.42 20.14
CA VAL A 39 6.20 -20.25 18.95
C VAL A 39 5.95 -19.43 17.68
N GLN A 40 4.83 -18.71 17.59
CA GLN A 40 4.51 -17.91 16.40
C GLN A 40 5.43 -16.70 16.25
N TRP A 41 5.86 -16.08 17.36
CA TRP A 41 6.81 -14.98 17.36
C TRP A 41 8.15 -15.38 16.75
N ASN A 42 8.60 -16.60 17.03
CA ASN A 42 9.83 -17.16 16.46
C ASN A 42 9.61 -17.66 15.02
N ARG A 43 8.47 -18.29 14.73
CA ARG A 43 8.15 -18.82 13.39
C ARG A 43 8.09 -17.73 12.33
N TYR A 44 7.54 -16.56 12.67
CA TYR A 44 7.38 -15.43 11.75
C TYR A 44 8.40 -14.34 12.02
N ALA A 45 9.64 -14.72 12.32
CA ALA A 45 10.65 -13.76 12.75
C ALA A 45 10.89 -12.61 11.75
N ASP A 46 10.75 -12.94 10.47
CA ASP A 46 11.04 -12.05 9.35
C ASP A 46 9.80 -11.34 8.77
N VAL A 47 8.60 -11.61 9.30
CA VAL A 47 7.33 -11.10 8.75
C VAL A 47 6.47 -10.45 9.83
N GLN A 48 6.54 -9.13 9.92
CA GLN A 48 5.90 -8.35 10.98
C GLN A 48 4.37 -8.48 10.95
N GLN A 49 3.76 -8.58 9.77
CA GLN A 49 2.32 -8.69 9.59
C GLN A 49 1.74 -9.97 10.22
N TYR A 50 2.37 -11.12 9.97
CA TYR A 50 1.92 -12.39 10.55
C TYR A 50 2.10 -12.41 12.07
N ARG A 51 3.17 -11.80 12.59
CA ARG A 51 3.33 -11.61 14.04
C ARG A 51 2.17 -10.82 14.63
N VAL A 52 1.84 -9.67 14.02
CA VAL A 52 0.71 -8.83 14.47
C VAL A 52 -0.60 -9.63 14.45
N LEU A 53 -0.94 -10.27 13.33
CA LEU A 53 -2.20 -11.02 13.19
C LEU A 53 -2.30 -12.19 14.20
N TRP A 54 -1.24 -12.98 14.37
CA TRP A 54 -1.24 -14.10 15.33
C TRP A 54 -1.31 -13.63 16.77
N VAL A 55 -0.55 -12.60 17.15
CA VAL A 55 -0.57 -12.07 18.52
C VAL A 55 -1.95 -11.51 18.86
N LEU A 56 -2.58 -10.74 17.95
CA LEU A 56 -3.93 -10.23 18.14
C LEU A 56 -4.96 -11.37 18.24
N SER A 57 -4.85 -12.39 17.39
CA SER A 57 -5.76 -13.54 17.39
C SER A 57 -5.65 -14.35 18.68
N ILE A 58 -4.42 -14.62 19.13
CA ILE A 58 -4.15 -15.34 20.38
C ILE A 58 -4.65 -14.53 21.58
N ALA A 59 -4.38 -13.22 21.62
CA ALA A 59 -4.84 -12.35 22.70
C ALA A 59 -6.38 -12.31 22.76
N GLY A 60 -7.06 -12.13 21.62
CA GLY A 60 -8.52 -12.13 21.53
C GLY A 60 -9.14 -13.45 21.98
N ALA A 61 -8.63 -14.58 21.46
CA ALA A 61 -9.07 -15.92 21.87
C ALA A 61 -8.85 -16.16 23.37
N THR A 62 -7.73 -15.71 23.93
CA THR A 62 -7.41 -15.84 25.36
C THR A 62 -8.42 -15.10 26.22
N VAL A 63 -8.77 -13.86 25.87
CA VAL A 63 -9.77 -13.07 26.60
C VAL A 63 -11.14 -13.76 26.57
N ILE A 64 -11.56 -14.26 25.40
CA ILE A 64 -12.84 -14.98 25.24
C ILE A 64 -12.85 -16.25 26.09
N LEU A 65 -11.78 -17.06 26.03
CA LEU A 65 -11.66 -18.30 26.79
C LEU A 65 -11.63 -18.05 28.31
N LEU A 66 -10.95 -17.00 28.77
CA LEU A 66 -10.94 -16.61 30.18
C LEU A 66 -12.31 -16.12 30.65
N ALA A 67 -13.02 -15.33 29.84
CA ALA A 67 -14.38 -14.90 30.14
C ALA A 67 -15.35 -16.09 30.20
N ALA A 68 -15.26 -17.02 29.23
CA ALA A 68 -16.06 -18.25 29.22
C ALA A 68 -15.75 -19.15 30.42
N TRP A 69 -14.48 -19.37 30.75
CA TRP A 69 -14.09 -20.09 31.96
C TRP A 69 -14.64 -19.42 33.22
N GLY A 70 -14.45 -18.10 33.35
CA GLY A 70 -14.93 -17.30 34.47
C GLY A 70 -16.44 -17.40 34.66
N ALA A 71 -17.19 -17.30 33.58
CA ALA A 71 -18.65 -17.31 33.56
C ALA A 71 -19.26 -18.72 33.68
N LEU A 72 -18.61 -19.77 33.18
CA LEU A 72 -19.21 -21.10 33.05
C LEU A 72 -18.58 -22.17 33.96
N PHE A 73 -17.26 -22.14 34.16
CA PHE A 73 -16.49 -23.29 34.68
C PHE A 73 -15.68 -23.00 35.97
N SER A 74 -15.60 -21.73 36.39
CA SER A 74 -14.76 -21.26 37.52
C SER A 74 -15.16 -21.78 38.90
N ARG A 75 -16.41 -22.26 39.07
CA ARG A 75 -17.05 -22.57 40.38
C ARG A 75 -17.17 -21.38 41.33
N LEU A 76 -17.06 -20.15 40.81
CA LEU A 76 -17.36 -18.93 41.56
C LEU A 76 -18.86 -18.86 41.93
N PRO A 77 -19.23 -18.06 42.94
CA PRO A 77 -20.64 -17.77 43.24
C PRO A 77 -21.39 -17.28 42.00
N ALA A 78 -22.67 -17.66 41.87
CA ALA A 78 -23.48 -17.33 40.68
C ALA A 78 -23.48 -15.82 40.36
N LYS A 79 -23.53 -14.96 41.39
CA LYS A 79 -23.43 -13.50 41.23
C LYS A 79 -22.11 -13.06 40.60
N ALA A 80 -20.99 -13.64 40.99
CA ALA A 80 -19.68 -13.33 40.43
C ALA A 80 -19.54 -13.81 38.98
N ARG A 81 -20.04 -15.02 38.68
CA ARG A 81 -20.07 -15.57 37.31
C ARG A 81 -20.92 -14.70 36.37
N ALA A 82 -22.10 -14.30 36.84
CA ALA A 82 -22.98 -13.39 36.11
C ALA A 82 -22.32 -12.02 35.90
N ALA A 83 -21.66 -11.47 36.93
CA ALA A 83 -20.93 -10.21 36.81
C ALA A 83 -19.80 -10.27 35.77
N ILE A 84 -19.03 -11.37 35.71
CA ILE A 84 -17.99 -11.57 34.68
C ILE A 84 -18.61 -11.58 33.28
N ALA A 85 -19.69 -12.36 33.09
CA ALA A 85 -20.37 -12.44 31.80
C ALA A 85 -20.93 -11.09 31.35
N VAL A 86 -21.66 -10.41 32.24
CA VAL A 86 -22.25 -9.09 31.97
C VAL A 86 -21.16 -8.06 31.70
N THR A 87 -20.06 -8.05 32.47
CA THR A 87 -18.95 -7.11 32.26
C THR A 87 -18.30 -7.35 30.91
N PHE A 88 -17.97 -8.60 30.57
CA PHE A 88 -17.38 -8.93 29.27
C PHE A 88 -18.29 -8.51 28.11
N LEU A 89 -19.57 -8.88 28.17
CA LEU A 89 -20.55 -8.50 27.15
C LEU A 89 -20.75 -6.97 27.08
N SER A 90 -20.73 -6.27 28.22
CA SER A 90 -20.87 -4.81 28.26
C SER A 90 -19.65 -4.10 27.68
N VAL A 91 -18.44 -4.60 27.93
CA VAL A 91 -17.20 -4.07 27.35
C VAL A 91 -17.19 -4.30 25.84
N VAL A 92 -17.54 -5.50 25.38
CA VAL A 92 -17.65 -5.81 23.94
C VAL A 92 -18.71 -4.93 23.28
N ALA A 93 -19.89 -4.80 23.89
CA ALA A 93 -20.98 -3.96 23.38
C ALA A 93 -20.59 -2.47 23.36
N LEU A 94 -19.98 -1.96 24.43
CA LEU A 94 -19.51 -0.57 24.51
C LEU A 94 -18.43 -0.29 23.47
N GLY A 95 -17.46 -1.20 23.33
CA GLY A 95 -16.43 -1.11 22.29
C GLY A 95 -17.06 -1.11 20.89
N ALA A 96 -17.98 -2.03 20.61
CA ALA A 96 -18.69 -2.10 19.34
C ALA A 96 -19.58 -0.86 19.08
N ALA A 97 -20.14 -0.24 20.12
CA ALA A 97 -21.00 0.95 20.01
C ALA A 97 -20.21 2.26 19.89
N THR A 98 -18.97 2.31 20.39
CA THR A 98 -18.18 3.55 20.46
C THR A 98 -16.99 3.58 19.50
N LEU A 99 -16.40 2.43 19.18
CA LEU A 99 -15.24 2.30 18.32
C LEU A 99 -15.61 1.64 16.98
N ARG A 100 -14.90 2.04 15.93
CA ARG A 100 -14.90 1.38 14.62
C ARG A 100 -13.48 1.10 14.19
N ILE A 101 -13.28 -0.01 13.49
CA ILE A 101 -12.04 -0.27 12.75
C ILE A 101 -12.16 0.52 11.45
N ASP A 102 -11.37 1.59 11.34
CA ASP A 102 -11.36 2.48 10.18
C ASP A 102 -10.42 1.96 9.07
N GLY A 103 -9.48 1.09 9.45
CA GLY A 103 -8.59 0.42 8.53
C GLY A 103 -7.47 -0.31 9.27
N VAL A 104 -6.39 -0.60 8.55
CA VAL A 104 -5.15 -1.13 9.12
C VAL A 104 -3.94 -0.29 8.67
N THR A 105 -2.88 -0.30 9.47
CA THR A 105 -1.53 0.12 9.05
C THR A 105 -0.95 -0.88 8.04
N GLY A 106 0.16 -0.56 7.38
CA GLY A 106 0.78 -1.47 6.42
C GLY A 106 1.34 -2.73 7.09
N ASP A 107 1.50 -2.72 8.41
CA ASP A 107 1.79 -3.88 9.24
C ASP A 107 0.55 -4.68 9.67
N LEU A 108 -0.62 -4.37 9.11
CA LEU A 108 -1.92 -4.95 9.44
C LEU A 108 -2.35 -4.74 10.90
N ARG A 109 -1.87 -3.68 11.57
CA ARG A 109 -2.37 -3.28 12.89
C ARG A 109 -3.69 -2.52 12.74
N PRO A 110 -4.77 -2.90 13.43
CA PRO A 110 -6.05 -2.18 13.36
C PRO A 110 -5.93 -0.73 13.80
N ILE A 111 -6.55 0.18 13.06
CA ILE A 111 -6.69 1.60 13.39
C ILE A 111 -8.10 1.80 13.95
N LEU A 112 -8.19 2.16 15.22
CA LEU A 112 -9.46 2.40 15.91
C LEU A 112 -9.78 3.88 15.89
N LYS A 113 -10.98 4.23 15.42
CA LYS A 113 -11.54 5.59 15.52
C LYS A 113 -12.84 5.56 16.32
N TRP A 114 -13.15 6.69 16.96
CA TRP A 114 -14.46 6.89 17.58
C TRP A 114 -15.53 6.96 16.50
N ARG A 115 -16.63 6.23 16.67
CA ARG A 115 -17.77 6.22 15.74
C ARG A 115 -18.42 7.60 15.54
N PHE A 116 -18.24 8.48 16.52
CA PHE A 116 -18.81 9.82 16.54
C PHE A 116 -17.84 10.91 16.05
N ALA A 117 -16.67 10.54 15.53
CA ALA A 117 -15.78 11.49 14.87
C ALA A 117 -16.48 12.08 13.64
N ALA A 118 -16.52 13.41 13.54
CA ALA A 118 -17.17 14.10 12.43
C ALA A 118 -16.41 13.81 11.13
N PRO A 119 -17.09 13.50 10.02
CA PRO A 119 -16.44 13.45 8.71
C PRO A 119 -15.96 14.87 8.35
N GLU A 120 -14.70 14.99 7.93
CA GLU A 120 -14.21 16.26 7.40
C GLU A 120 -14.98 16.61 6.12
N THR A 121 -15.49 17.83 6.07
CA THR A 121 -16.33 18.27 4.96
C THR A 121 -15.46 18.60 3.75
N ILE A 122 -15.56 17.80 2.70
CA ILE A 122 -14.89 18.06 1.43
C ILE A 122 -15.52 19.30 0.80
N ALA A 123 -14.71 20.27 0.36
CA ALA A 123 -15.23 21.43 -0.35
C ALA A 123 -15.84 21.00 -1.70
N THR A 124 -17.17 21.00 -1.76
CA THR A 124 -17.97 20.59 -2.91
C THR A 124 -18.11 21.68 -3.98
N SER A 125 -17.47 22.84 -3.83
CA SER A 125 -17.60 23.95 -4.78
C SER A 125 -16.31 24.19 -5.57
N GLY A 126 -16.32 23.80 -6.83
CA GLY A 126 -15.49 24.37 -7.89
C GLY A 126 -16.40 24.55 -9.10
N LYS A 127 -16.42 25.75 -9.70
CA LYS A 127 -17.05 25.90 -11.03
C LYS A 127 -16.12 25.19 -12.02
N ASN A 128 -16.66 24.36 -12.92
CA ASN A 128 -15.85 23.81 -14.01
C ASN A 128 -15.31 24.98 -14.84
N VAL A 129 -14.01 25.23 -14.72
CA VAL A 129 -13.29 26.22 -15.51
C VAL A 129 -12.47 25.47 -16.54
N GLU A 130 -12.60 25.86 -17.81
CA GLU A 130 -11.73 25.37 -18.88
C GLU A 130 -10.31 25.93 -18.66
N ILE A 131 -9.33 25.04 -18.70
CA ILE A 131 -7.92 25.35 -18.46
C ILE A 131 -7.07 24.93 -19.65
N GLN A 132 -5.84 25.42 -19.72
CA GLN A 132 -4.84 24.93 -20.67
C GLN A 132 -3.88 23.99 -19.95
N LEU A 133 -4.05 22.68 -20.16
CA LEU A 133 -3.17 21.65 -19.62
C LEU A 133 -1.95 21.47 -20.53
N ALA A 134 -1.04 22.44 -20.49
CA ALA A 134 0.20 22.43 -21.26
C ALA A 134 1.35 21.84 -20.44
N GLY A 135 2.06 20.87 -21.02
CA GLY A 135 3.18 20.21 -20.36
C GLY A 135 4.43 21.10 -20.24
N THR A 136 5.22 20.84 -19.21
CA THR A 136 6.50 21.48 -18.96
C THR A 136 7.58 20.44 -18.63
N PRO A 137 8.89 20.76 -18.81
CA PRO A 137 9.97 19.85 -18.41
C PRO A 137 10.02 19.54 -16.91
N ARG A 138 9.28 20.29 -16.09
CA ARG A 138 9.25 20.12 -14.63
C ARG A 138 8.07 19.27 -14.15
N ASP A 139 7.28 18.74 -15.07
CA ASP A 139 6.06 18.02 -14.74
C ASP A 139 6.31 16.68 -14.03
N PHE A 140 5.29 16.23 -13.31
CA PHE A 140 5.20 14.90 -12.72
C PHE A 140 3.93 14.22 -13.24
N PRO A 141 3.86 13.89 -14.55
CA PRO A 141 2.58 13.64 -15.24
C PRO A 141 1.95 12.28 -14.93
N GLN A 142 2.64 11.41 -14.18
CA GLN A 142 2.23 10.02 -13.98
C GLN A 142 2.85 9.41 -12.72
N PHE A 143 2.40 8.19 -12.40
CA PHE A 143 2.90 7.41 -11.26
C PHE A 143 4.43 7.27 -11.27
N LEU A 144 5.07 7.55 -10.13
CA LEU A 144 6.52 7.52 -9.93
C LEU A 144 7.32 8.51 -10.83
N GLY A 145 6.65 9.54 -11.35
CA GLY A 145 7.28 10.64 -12.07
C GLY A 145 7.35 10.45 -13.59
N PRO A 146 8.02 11.37 -14.31
CA PRO A 146 8.00 11.41 -15.77
C PRO A 146 8.45 10.10 -16.43
N ASN A 147 9.36 9.36 -15.78
CA ASN A 147 9.93 8.10 -16.29
C ASN A 147 9.38 6.84 -15.59
N ARG A 148 8.37 6.97 -14.72
CA ARG A 148 7.78 5.86 -13.92
C ARG A 148 8.76 5.02 -13.10
N ASN A 149 9.89 5.61 -12.68
CA ASN A 149 10.98 4.90 -12.03
C ASN A 149 11.39 5.51 -10.67
N SER A 150 10.60 6.45 -10.15
CA SER A 150 10.85 7.14 -8.87
C SER A 150 12.13 7.97 -8.87
N THR A 151 12.58 8.45 -10.04
CA THR A 151 13.78 9.28 -10.16
C THR A 151 13.48 10.62 -10.84
N LEU A 152 14.12 11.67 -10.35
CA LEU A 152 14.01 13.05 -10.82
C LEU A 152 15.42 13.65 -10.95
N PRO A 153 16.16 13.31 -12.02
CA PRO A 153 17.59 13.64 -12.15
C PRO A 153 17.86 15.13 -12.42
N ASP A 154 16.84 15.91 -12.81
CA ASP A 154 16.99 17.31 -13.20
C ASP A 154 16.67 18.30 -12.06
N ILE A 155 16.28 17.80 -10.89
CA ILE A 155 15.96 18.61 -9.70
C ILE A 155 17.09 18.47 -8.69
N ARG A 156 17.53 19.60 -8.12
CA ARG A 156 18.50 19.63 -7.00
C ARG A 156 17.87 20.37 -5.83
N LEU A 157 17.59 19.64 -4.75
CA LEU A 157 17.02 20.21 -3.53
C LEU A 157 18.14 20.74 -2.63
N ASP A 158 17.87 21.80 -1.90
CA ASP A 158 18.70 22.14 -0.76
C ASP A 158 18.43 21.18 0.40
N ALA A 159 19.50 20.63 0.97
CA ALA A 159 19.45 19.75 2.13
C ALA A 159 19.35 20.52 3.46
N ASP A 160 19.69 21.82 3.50
CA ASP A 160 19.63 22.61 4.73
C ASP A 160 18.26 23.27 4.93
N TRP A 161 17.29 22.44 5.32
CA TRP A 161 15.94 22.92 5.67
C TRP A 161 15.88 23.67 6.99
N GLN A 162 16.96 23.71 7.78
CA GLN A 162 17.03 24.56 8.96
C GLN A 162 17.29 26.02 8.56
N ALA A 163 18.20 26.25 7.62
CA ALA A 163 18.47 27.58 7.08
C ALA A 163 17.39 28.03 6.08
N ARG A 164 16.92 27.12 5.22
CA ARG A 164 15.91 27.41 4.18
C ARG A 164 14.77 26.40 4.27
N PRO A 165 13.81 26.58 5.19
CA PRO A 165 12.74 25.61 5.37
C PRO A 165 11.79 25.56 4.16
N PRO A 166 11.23 24.38 3.84
CA PRO A 166 10.11 24.27 2.91
C PRO A 166 8.96 25.17 3.33
N LYS A 167 8.33 25.83 2.36
CA LYS A 167 7.21 26.75 2.60
C LYS A 167 5.89 26.04 2.30
N LEU A 168 5.02 25.93 3.31
CA LEU A 168 3.65 25.47 3.11
C LEU A 168 2.89 26.48 2.24
N LEU A 169 2.35 26.03 1.11
CA LEU A 169 1.53 26.83 0.21
C LEU A 169 0.05 26.71 0.55
N TRP A 170 -0.42 25.47 0.70
CA TRP A 170 -1.80 25.17 1.10
C TRP A 170 -1.89 23.78 1.74
N ARG A 171 -2.93 23.58 2.53
CA ARG A 171 -3.33 22.30 3.13
C ARG A 171 -4.86 22.26 3.17
N ARG A 172 -5.45 21.13 2.79
CA ARG A 172 -6.92 21.01 2.75
C ARG A 172 -7.42 19.56 2.81
N PRO A 173 -8.68 19.37 3.22
CA PRO A 173 -9.39 18.11 3.02
C PRO A 173 -9.60 17.79 1.53
N VAL A 174 -9.49 16.51 1.20
CA VAL A 174 -9.75 15.88 -0.10
C VAL A 174 -10.57 14.60 0.12
N GLY A 175 -11.21 14.09 -0.93
CA GLY A 175 -11.95 12.83 -0.83
C GLY A 175 -11.05 11.60 -0.63
N GLU A 176 -11.64 10.57 -0.04
CA GLU A 176 -10.96 9.34 0.40
C GLU A 176 -10.29 8.64 -0.77
N SER A 177 -8.96 8.47 -0.73
CA SER A 177 -8.21 7.77 -1.77
C SER A 177 -6.76 7.48 -1.39
N TRP A 178 -6.19 6.46 -2.05
CA TRP A 178 -4.76 6.12 -2.02
C TRP A 178 -4.01 6.57 -3.30
N ALA A 179 -4.69 7.26 -4.22
CA ALA A 179 -4.11 7.82 -5.43
C ALA A 179 -3.07 8.90 -5.10
N SER A 180 -2.09 9.09 -5.97
CA SER A 180 -1.15 10.23 -5.89
C SER A 180 -1.63 11.36 -6.81
N PHE A 181 -0.86 12.43 -6.95
CA PHE A 181 -1.13 13.48 -7.94
C PHE A 181 -0.31 13.27 -9.22
N ALA A 182 -0.93 13.51 -10.37
CA ALA A 182 -0.22 13.86 -11.59
C ALA A 182 -0.17 15.39 -11.70
N ILE A 183 1.01 15.98 -11.84
CA ILE A 183 1.20 17.42 -11.97
C ILE A 183 1.65 17.74 -13.38
N VAL A 184 0.89 18.59 -14.08
CA VAL A 184 1.20 19.05 -15.44
C VAL A 184 0.96 20.55 -15.51
N GLY A 185 2.02 21.32 -15.78
CA GLY A 185 1.97 22.77 -15.73
C GLY A 185 1.51 23.26 -14.35
N ASP A 186 0.47 24.08 -14.32
CA ASP A 186 -0.07 24.68 -13.10
C ASP A 186 -1.15 23.83 -12.41
N TYR A 187 -1.36 22.59 -12.86
CA TYR A 187 -2.50 21.77 -12.45
C TYR A 187 -2.08 20.43 -11.87
N ALA A 188 -2.81 19.99 -10.85
CA ALA A 188 -2.64 18.70 -10.20
C ALA A 188 -3.92 17.87 -10.30
N ILE A 189 -3.82 16.67 -10.84
CA ILE A 189 -4.94 15.76 -11.08
C ILE A 189 -4.79 14.53 -10.18
N THR A 190 -5.86 14.14 -9.50
CA THR A 190 -5.90 12.94 -8.63
C THR A 190 -7.26 12.26 -8.70
N GLN A 191 -7.40 11.15 -7.99
CA GLN A 191 -8.68 10.47 -7.80
C GLN A 191 -9.11 10.52 -6.33
N GLU A 192 -10.41 10.49 -6.11
CA GLU A 192 -11.06 10.63 -4.80
C GLU A 192 -12.35 9.81 -4.78
N GLN A 193 -12.78 9.34 -3.61
CA GLN A 193 -14.15 8.84 -3.41
C GLN A 193 -14.97 9.86 -2.62
N ALA A 194 -16.18 10.13 -3.10
CA ALA A 194 -17.14 11.01 -2.48
C ALA A 194 -18.48 10.27 -2.30
N GLY A 195 -18.65 9.64 -1.14
CA GLY A 195 -19.81 8.78 -0.89
C GLY A 195 -19.78 7.53 -1.77
N GLN A 196 -20.77 7.39 -2.65
CA GLN A 196 -20.94 6.23 -3.54
C GLN A 196 -20.29 6.42 -4.93
N ASP A 197 -19.66 7.57 -5.16
CA ASP A 197 -19.05 7.92 -6.42
C ASP A 197 -17.53 7.99 -6.31
N GLU A 198 -16.83 7.47 -7.31
CA GLU A 198 -15.44 7.81 -7.57
C GLU A 198 -15.38 9.08 -8.42
N GLN A 199 -14.34 9.88 -8.19
CA GLN A 199 -14.12 11.15 -8.86
C GLN A 199 -12.69 11.26 -9.36
N ILE A 200 -12.52 11.90 -10.52
CA ILE A 200 -11.25 12.40 -11.03
C ILE A 200 -11.31 13.91 -10.88
N VAL A 201 -10.37 14.49 -10.13
CA VAL A 201 -10.43 15.90 -9.72
C VAL A 201 -9.16 16.61 -10.13
N CYS A 202 -9.31 17.79 -10.72
CA CYS A 202 -8.22 18.70 -11.03
C CYS A 202 -8.22 19.88 -10.06
N TYR A 203 -7.02 20.22 -9.60
CA TYR A 203 -6.74 21.35 -8.73
C TYR A 203 -5.73 22.29 -9.38
N GLU A 204 -5.84 23.58 -9.08
CA GLU A 204 -4.73 24.52 -9.27
C GLU A 204 -3.61 24.13 -8.30
N ALA A 205 -2.45 23.73 -8.82
CA ALA A 205 -1.38 23.12 -8.03
C ALA A 205 -0.79 24.10 -6.99
N ALA A 206 -0.75 25.39 -7.33
CA ALA A 206 -0.22 26.43 -6.45
C ALA A 206 -1.15 26.82 -5.28
N THR A 207 -2.47 26.60 -5.40
CA THR A 207 -3.46 27.09 -4.41
C THR A 207 -4.36 26.01 -3.82
N GLY A 208 -4.43 24.83 -4.43
CA GLY A 208 -5.30 23.73 -4.01
C GLY A 208 -6.78 23.97 -4.30
N LYS A 209 -7.12 24.98 -5.12
CA LYS A 209 -8.49 25.27 -5.54
C LYS A 209 -8.96 24.24 -6.58
N PRO A 210 -10.15 23.63 -6.42
CA PRO A 210 -10.69 22.73 -7.43
C PRO A 210 -11.00 23.50 -8.72
N VAL A 211 -10.64 22.93 -9.86
CA VAL A 211 -10.83 23.49 -11.20
C VAL A 211 -11.98 22.79 -11.92
N TRP A 212 -11.90 21.47 -12.04
CA TRP A 212 -12.96 20.64 -12.60
C TRP A 212 -12.99 19.30 -11.89
N ARG A 213 -14.11 18.59 -12.01
CA ARG A 213 -14.26 17.21 -11.54
C ARG A 213 -15.13 16.40 -12.49
N TYR A 214 -14.81 15.12 -12.62
CA TYR A 214 -15.64 14.12 -13.27
C TYR A 214 -15.99 13.05 -12.24
N SER A 215 -17.29 12.81 -12.03
CA SER A 215 -17.80 11.83 -11.07
C SER A 215 -18.56 10.72 -11.78
N TYR A 216 -18.44 9.49 -11.30
CA TYR A 216 -19.22 8.35 -11.78
C TYR A 216 -19.57 7.39 -10.63
N PRO A 217 -20.72 6.68 -10.72
CA PRO A 217 -21.12 5.72 -9.70
C PRO A 217 -20.13 4.56 -9.62
N ALA A 218 -19.39 4.49 -8.52
CA ALA A 218 -18.43 3.44 -8.22
C ALA A 218 -18.05 3.58 -6.74
N GLU A 219 -18.51 2.65 -5.90
CA GLU A 219 -18.10 2.61 -4.51
C GLU A 219 -17.09 1.48 -4.32
N PHE A 220 -15.93 1.80 -3.76
CA PHE A 220 -14.99 0.80 -3.29
C PHE A 220 -14.69 1.01 -1.81
N ARG A 221 -14.97 -0.01 -1.00
CA ARG A 221 -14.65 0.02 0.43
C ARG A 221 -14.42 -1.38 0.98
N THR A 222 -13.24 -1.61 1.56
CA THR A 222 -12.97 -2.79 2.39
C THR A 222 -12.27 -2.37 3.69
N VAL A 223 -12.39 -3.21 4.72
CA VAL A 223 -11.77 -2.93 6.03
C VAL A 223 -10.24 -2.91 5.93
N ILE A 224 -9.66 -3.73 5.05
CA ILE A 224 -8.22 -3.89 4.95
C ILE A 224 -7.63 -2.88 3.95
N ALA A 225 -8.28 -2.70 2.80
CA ALA A 225 -7.77 -1.82 1.74
C ALA A 225 -8.15 -0.36 1.90
N GLY A 226 -9.07 -0.03 2.81
CA GLY A 226 -9.62 1.32 2.97
C GLY A 226 -10.57 1.71 1.83
N THR A 227 -10.92 2.98 1.80
CA THR A 227 -11.91 3.53 0.86
C THR A 227 -11.26 4.08 -0.41
N GLY A 228 -11.98 3.99 -1.53
CA GLY A 228 -11.72 4.78 -2.72
C GLY A 228 -10.64 4.26 -3.67
N PRO A 229 -10.33 5.04 -4.72
CA PRO A 229 -9.40 4.69 -5.78
C PRO A 229 -7.94 4.74 -5.28
N ARG A 230 -7.03 4.04 -5.96
CA ARG A 230 -5.61 3.89 -5.54
C ARG A 230 -4.60 4.20 -6.62
N THR A 231 -5.07 4.41 -7.83
CA THR A 231 -4.20 4.57 -9.00
C THR A 231 -3.91 6.04 -9.21
N THR A 232 -2.71 6.35 -9.69
CA THR A 232 -2.36 7.72 -10.05
C THR A 232 -2.74 7.94 -11.51
N PRO A 233 -3.52 9.00 -11.84
CA PRO A 233 -3.81 9.33 -13.23
C PRO A 233 -2.52 9.52 -14.04
N THR A 234 -2.62 9.27 -15.34
CA THR A 234 -1.55 9.55 -16.31
C THR A 234 -2.02 10.62 -17.26
N VAL A 235 -1.22 11.67 -17.42
CA VAL A 235 -1.53 12.80 -18.27
C VAL A 235 -0.57 12.83 -19.45
N VAL A 236 -1.11 12.69 -20.66
CA VAL A 236 -0.34 12.72 -21.92
C VAL A 236 -1.16 13.46 -22.96
N ASP A 237 -0.52 14.38 -23.69
CA ASP A 237 -1.13 15.15 -24.80
C ASP A 237 -2.49 15.79 -24.46
N GLY A 238 -2.57 16.40 -23.27
CA GLY A 238 -3.79 17.07 -22.78
C GLY A 238 -4.92 16.11 -22.41
N ARG A 239 -4.69 14.79 -22.39
CA ARG A 239 -5.65 13.77 -21.96
C ARG A 239 -5.30 13.22 -20.59
N VAL A 240 -6.32 12.89 -19.80
CA VAL A 240 -6.17 12.26 -18.49
C VAL A 240 -6.70 10.83 -18.57
N TYR A 241 -5.83 9.86 -18.28
CA TYR A 241 -6.17 8.44 -18.16
C TYR A 241 -6.16 8.04 -16.69
N ALA A 242 -7.30 7.57 -16.18
CA ALA A 242 -7.47 7.22 -14.77
C ALA A 242 -8.14 5.86 -14.62
N MET A 243 -7.68 5.06 -13.66
CA MET A 243 -8.22 3.74 -13.36
C MET A 243 -8.88 3.76 -11.98
N GLY A 244 -10.19 3.53 -11.93
CA GLY A 244 -10.96 3.40 -10.69
C GLY A 244 -10.63 2.13 -9.91
N ALA A 245 -10.90 2.08 -8.60
CA ALA A 245 -10.69 0.86 -7.81
C ALA A 245 -11.67 -0.26 -8.20
N THR A 246 -12.74 0.06 -8.91
CA THR A 246 -13.71 -0.89 -9.47
C THR A 246 -13.41 -1.31 -10.92
N GLY A 247 -12.25 -0.95 -11.47
CA GLY A 247 -11.84 -1.37 -12.81
C GLY A 247 -12.38 -0.52 -13.96
N ILE A 248 -12.96 0.65 -13.65
CA ILE A 248 -13.40 1.61 -14.65
C ILE A 248 -12.20 2.43 -15.14
N LEU A 249 -11.74 2.17 -16.37
CA LEU A 249 -10.73 2.98 -17.05
C LEU A 249 -11.41 4.13 -17.77
N THR A 250 -11.00 5.36 -17.47
CA THR A 250 -11.62 6.57 -18.02
C THR A 250 -10.57 7.44 -18.70
N CYS A 251 -10.92 7.97 -19.88
CA CYS A 251 -10.16 8.99 -20.59
C CYS A 251 -10.97 10.29 -20.60
N LEU A 252 -10.36 11.36 -20.08
CA LEU A 252 -10.94 12.70 -20.06
C LEU A 252 -10.11 13.65 -20.93
N ASP A 253 -10.80 14.65 -21.46
CA ASP A 253 -10.16 15.88 -21.90
C ASP A 253 -9.64 16.61 -20.66
N GLY A 254 -8.32 16.84 -20.57
CA GLY A 254 -7.68 17.40 -19.38
C GLY A 254 -7.93 18.90 -19.20
N ASN A 255 -8.34 19.59 -20.26
CA ASN A 255 -8.67 21.01 -20.23
C ASN A 255 -10.01 21.27 -19.55
N THR A 256 -10.98 20.37 -19.74
CA THR A 256 -12.37 20.55 -19.31
C THR A 256 -12.84 19.54 -18.27
N GLY A 257 -12.15 18.41 -18.13
CA GLY A 257 -12.62 17.25 -17.35
C GLY A 257 -13.73 16.46 -18.04
N SER A 258 -14.05 16.76 -19.30
CA SER A 258 -15.12 16.09 -20.04
C SER A 258 -14.71 14.67 -20.42
N LYS A 259 -15.59 13.69 -20.21
CA LYS A 259 -15.34 12.31 -20.64
C LYS A 259 -15.23 12.21 -22.15
N ILE A 260 -14.13 11.63 -22.61
CA ILE A 260 -13.94 11.20 -24.00
C ILE A 260 -14.49 9.77 -24.13
N TRP A 261 -14.02 8.84 -23.30
CA TRP A 261 -14.49 7.46 -23.26
C TRP A 261 -14.29 6.83 -21.87
N SER A 262 -14.97 5.72 -21.62
CA SER A 262 -14.79 4.91 -20.40
C SER A 262 -15.04 3.42 -20.71
N ARG A 263 -14.35 2.53 -19.99
CA ARG A 263 -14.40 1.07 -20.14
C ARG A 263 -14.40 0.35 -18.81
N ASP A 264 -15.21 -0.69 -18.70
CA ASP A 264 -15.16 -1.64 -17.59
C ASP A 264 -14.14 -2.74 -17.93
N THR A 265 -12.94 -2.57 -17.41
CA THR A 265 -11.81 -3.44 -17.76
C THR A 265 -11.93 -4.81 -17.11
N LEU A 266 -12.58 -4.92 -15.96
CA LEU A 266 -12.86 -6.20 -15.30
C LEU A 266 -13.86 -7.01 -16.13
N ALA A 267 -14.92 -6.37 -16.61
CA ALA A 267 -15.88 -7.01 -17.51
C ALA A 267 -15.20 -7.46 -18.83
N ASP A 268 -14.36 -6.60 -19.42
CA ASP A 268 -13.63 -6.93 -20.66
C ASP A 268 -12.70 -8.15 -20.47
N ALA A 269 -12.09 -8.28 -19.29
CA ALA A 269 -11.17 -9.36 -18.94
C ALA A 269 -11.87 -10.62 -18.39
N GLY A 270 -13.17 -10.54 -18.10
CA GLY A 270 -13.89 -11.60 -17.37
C GLY A 270 -13.31 -11.83 -15.97
N ALA A 271 -12.90 -10.75 -15.31
CA ALA A 271 -12.21 -10.76 -14.03
C ALA A 271 -13.09 -10.21 -12.90
N GLU A 272 -12.75 -10.56 -11.66
CA GLU A 272 -13.41 -10.05 -10.47
C GLU A 272 -12.52 -9.01 -9.76
N ASN A 273 -13.16 -8.07 -9.09
CA ASN A 273 -12.43 -7.10 -8.29
C ASN A 273 -11.82 -7.79 -7.06
N ARG A 274 -10.53 -7.55 -6.80
CA ARG A 274 -9.79 -8.22 -5.73
C ARG A 274 -9.82 -7.40 -4.42
N GLU A 275 -9.32 -8.00 -3.34
CA GLU A 275 -9.30 -7.45 -1.97
C GLU A 275 -8.87 -5.97 -1.87
N TRP A 276 -7.88 -5.56 -2.68
CA TRP A 276 -7.32 -4.21 -2.67
C TRP A 276 -7.85 -3.28 -3.77
N GLY A 277 -8.85 -3.73 -4.55
CA GLY A 277 -9.29 -2.97 -5.71
C GLY A 277 -8.29 -3.02 -6.86
N VAL A 278 -8.68 -2.50 -8.02
CA VAL A 278 -7.74 -2.26 -9.12
C VAL A 278 -6.76 -1.15 -8.71
N SER A 279 -5.47 -1.48 -8.71
CA SER A 279 -4.40 -0.63 -8.16
C SER A 279 -3.30 -0.27 -9.17
N CYS A 280 -3.49 -0.59 -10.45
CA CYS A 280 -2.50 -0.28 -11.49
C CYS A 280 -2.71 1.14 -12.04
N SER A 281 -1.67 1.97 -12.00
CA SER A 281 -1.68 3.27 -12.67
C SER A 281 -1.50 3.08 -14.17
N PRO A 282 -2.35 3.65 -15.03
CA PRO A 282 -2.27 3.46 -16.49
C PRO A 282 -0.88 3.77 -17.05
N LEU A 283 -0.43 3.02 -18.04
CA LEU A 283 0.77 3.32 -18.83
C LEU A 283 0.32 3.75 -20.22
N VAL A 284 0.66 4.96 -20.64
CA VAL A 284 0.46 5.40 -22.02
C VAL A 284 1.75 5.17 -22.81
N THR A 285 1.67 4.43 -23.91
CA THR A 285 2.80 4.13 -24.80
C THR A 285 2.35 4.15 -26.26
N GLY A 286 2.88 5.10 -27.03
CA GLY A 286 2.40 5.35 -28.39
C GLY A 286 0.91 5.71 -28.37
N GLU A 287 0.11 4.96 -29.14
CA GLU A 287 -1.35 5.16 -29.24
C GLU A 287 -2.15 4.32 -28.23
N LEU A 288 -1.47 3.61 -27.32
CA LEU A 288 -2.10 2.66 -26.41
C LEU A 288 -2.04 3.13 -24.96
N VAL A 289 -3.11 2.86 -24.22
CA VAL A 289 -3.13 2.89 -22.76
C VAL A 289 -3.22 1.46 -22.24
N VAL A 290 -2.25 1.07 -21.41
CA VAL A 290 -2.04 -0.28 -20.92
C VAL A 290 -2.25 -0.33 -19.41
N VAL A 291 -3.00 -1.32 -18.94
CA VAL A 291 -3.39 -1.50 -17.54
C VAL A 291 -3.27 -2.98 -17.14
N SER A 292 -3.01 -3.23 -15.85
CA SER A 292 -3.01 -4.59 -15.28
C SER A 292 -4.33 -4.85 -14.56
N VAL A 293 -5.19 -5.63 -15.21
CA VAL A 293 -6.50 -6.01 -14.70
C VAL A 293 -6.42 -7.41 -14.09
N GLY A 294 -5.67 -8.30 -14.76
CA GLY A 294 -5.58 -9.70 -14.39
C GLY A 294 -6.84 -10.46 -14.77
N GLY A 295 -6.70 -11.75 -15.10
CA GLY A 295 -7.88 -12.56 -15.37
C GLY A 295 -7.56 -13.96 -15.85
N PRO A 296 -8.52 -14.89 -15.74
CA PRO A 296 -8.33 -16.29 -16.15
C PRO A 296 -8.14 -16.48 -17.66
N ASN A 297 -8.47 -15.47 -18.48
CA ASN A 297 -8.53 -15.56 -19.95
C ASN A 297 -7.44 -14.75 -20.65
N GLU A 298 -6.17 -14.96 -20.26
CA GLU A 298 -5.01 -14.28 -20.89
C GLU A 298 -5.04 -12.74 -20.79
N ALA A 299 -5.47 -12.18 -19.65
CA ALA A 299 -5.63 -10.73 -19.44
C ALA A 299 -4.81 -10.16 -18.27
N ALA A 300 -3.58 -10.64 -18.04
CA ALA A 300 -2.66 -10.02 -17.07
C ALA A 300 -2.45 -8.53 -17.36
N LEU A 301 -2.31 -8.21 -18.65
CA LEU A 301 -2.36 -6.85 -19.20
C LEU A 301 -3.49 -6.72 -20.22
N ALA A 302 -4.08 -5.54 -20.26
CA ALA A 302 -5.02 -5.10 -21.28
C ALA A 302 -4.56 -3.76 -21.86
N ALA A 303 -4.61 -3.64 -23.18
CA ALA A 303 -4.32 -2.41 -23.90
C ALA A 303 -5.53 -1.92 -24.67
N TYR A 304 -5.74 -0.61 -24.60
CA TYR A 304 -6.84 0.09 -25.24
C TYR A 304 -6.31 1.23 -26.09
N GLN A 305 -6.98 1.53 -27.19
CA GLN A 305 -6.65 2.67 -28.04
C GLN A 305 -6.91 3.98 -27.30
N CYS A 306 -5.91 4.86 -27.21
CA CYS A 306 -5.99 6.14 -26.52
C CYS A 306 -7.13 7.03 -27.03
N GLN A 307 -7.45 6.94 -28.32
CA GLN A 307 -8.46 7.77 -28.98
C GLN A 307 -9.90 7.29 -28.68
N THR A 308 -10.15 5.99 -28.75
CA THR A 308 -11.52 5.42 -28.76
C THR A 308 -11.85 4.59 -27.52
N GLY A 309 -10.85 4.15 -26.76
CA GLY A 309 -10.99 3.18 -25.69
C GLY A 309 -11.34 1.78 -26.18
N GLU A 310 -11.25 1.50 -27.48
CA GLU A 310 -11.42 0.13 -27.99
C GLU A 310 -10.24 -0.74 -27.60
N ARG A 311 -10.51 -1.98 -27.23
CA ARG A 311 -9.46 -2.94 -26.86
C ARG A 311 -8.58 -3.24 -28.07
N ALA A 312 -7.29 -3.02 -27.93
CA ALA A 312 -6.28 -3.40 -28.92
C ALA A 312 -5.84 -4.85 -28.73
N TRP A 313 -5.47 -5.22 -27.51
CA TRP A 313 -5.03 -6.58 -27.16
C TRP A 313 -5.19 -6.87 -25.67
N HIS A 314 -5.24 -8.17 -25.33
CA HIS A 314 -5.05 -8.72 -23.99
C HIS A 314 -3.87 -9.70 -24.04
N ALA A 315 -3.09 -9.76 -22.97
CA ALA A 315 -2.00 -10.72 -22.89
C ALA A 315 -1.63 -11.14 -21.46
N GLY A 316 -1.03 -12.34 -21.36
CA GLY A 316 -0.51 -12.92 -20.12
C GLY A 316 -1.59 -13.61 -19.28
N LYS A 317 -1.25 -14.69 -18.58
CA LYS A 317 -2.23 -15.64 -18.01
C LYS A 317 -2.52 -15.48 -16.52
N ASP A 318 -1.98 -14.43 -15.91
CA ASP A 318 -1.97 -14.29 -14.47
C ASP A 318 -2.96 -13.24 -13.95
N TYR A 319 -3.26 -13.34 -12.65
CA TYR A 319 -4.08 -12.37 -11.95
C TYR A 319 -3.26 -11.12 -11.61
N ALA A 320 -3.92 -9.97 -11.48
CA ALA A 320 -3.24 -8.72 -11.17
C ALA A 320 -2.53 -8.80 -9.82
N GLY A 321 -1.27 -8.35 -9.81
CA GLY A 321 -0.43 -8.34 -8.62
C GLY A 321 -0.61 -7.12 -7.72
N TYR A 322 -1.22 -6.03 -8.22
CA TYR A 322 -1.27 -4.66 -7.67
C TYR A 322 -0.06 -3.77 -8.02
N SER A 323 0.86 -4.23 -8.87
CA SER A 323 1.88 -3.36 -9.48
C SER A 323 1.33 -2.62 -10.70
N SER A 324 2.10 -1.64 -11.20
CA SER A 324 1.78 -0.90 -12.43
C SER A 324 2.74 -1.29 -13.55
N PRO A 325 2.29 -1.32 -14.82
CA PRO A 325 3.17 -1.60 -15.96
C PRO A 325 4.26 -0.54 -16.12
N VAL A 326 5.46 -1.00 -16.51
CA VAL A 326 6.65 -0.16 -16.75
C VAL A 326 7.17 -0.42 -18.16
N LEU A 327 7.33 0.65 -18.95
CA LEU A 327 7.97 0.56 -20.26
C LEU A 327 9.49 0.67 -20.11
N ALA A 328 10.24 -0.25 -20.71
CA ALA A 328 11.70 -0.23 -20.71
C ALA A 328 12.25 -0.75 -22.04
N THR A 329 13.43 -0.25 -22.43
CA THR A 329 14.21 -0.86 -23.51
C THR A 329 15.31 -1.70 -22.89
N LEU A 330 15.22 -3.01 -23.02
CA LEU A 330 16.18 -3.97 -22.47
C LEU A 330 16.73 -4.85 -23.59
N CYS A 331 18.05 -5.03 -23.64
CA CYS A 331 18.76 -5.71 -24.71
C CYS A 331 18.41 -5.15 -26.11
N GLY A 332 18.16 -3.84 -26.19
CA GLY A 332 17.74 -3.15 -27.42
C GLY A 332 16.31 -3.47 -27.88
N VAL A 333 15.48 -4.10 -27.03
CA VAL A 333 14.09 -4.43 -27.32
C VAL A 333 13.19 -3.63 -26.39
N SER A 334 12.20 -2.93 -26.93
CA SER A 334 11.18 -2.21 -26.14
C SER A 334 10.17 -3.20 -25.57
N GLN A 335 9.89 -3.11 -24.28
CA GLN A 335 9.09 -4.10 -23.54
C GLN A 335 8.31 -3.46 -22.39
N ILE A 336 7.10 -3.96 -22.14
CA ILE A 336 6.29 -3.63 -20.95
C ILE A 336 6.52 -4.70 -19.89
N LEU A 337 7.11 -4.31 -18.77
CA LEU A 337 7.29 -5.15 -17.60
C LEU A 337 6.07 -5.05 -16.67
N ILE A 338 5.65 -6.19 -16.12
CA ILE A 338 4.59 -6.24 -15.12
C ILE A 338 4.87 -7.33 -14.08
N VAL A 339 4.58 -7.02 -12.81
CA VAL A 339 4.60 -8.00 -11.71
C VAL A 339 3.17 -8.36 -11.37
N SER A 340 2.77 -9.57 -11.74
CA SER A 340 1.46 -10.16 -11.50
C SER A 340 1.44 -10.92 -10.17
N ALA A 341 0.35 -11.64 -9.86
CA ALA A 341 0.18 -12.32 -8.58
C ALA A 341 1.16 -13.50 -8.35
N ARG A 342 1.59 -14.17 -9.42
CA ARG A 342 2.39 -15.40 -9.45
C ARG A 342 3.53 -15.36 -10.47
N SER A 343 3.58 -14.37 -11.35
CA SER A 343 4.72 -14.18 -12.26
C SER A 343 5.11 -12.72 -12.47
N ALA A 344 6.36 -12.53 -12.87
CA ALA A 344 6.86 -11.31 -13.49
C ALA A 344 7.06 -11.59 -14.98
N THR A 345 6.46 -10.76 -15.82
CA THR A 345 6.46 -10.94 -17.27
C THR A 345 6.91 -9.68 -17.99
N SER A 346 7.41 -9.87 -19.21
CA SER A 346 7.67 -8.82 -20.16
C SER A 346 6.87 -9.03 -21.42
N HIS A 347 6.38 -7.95 -22.02
CA HIS A 347 5.48 -7.97 -23.16
C HIS A 347 5.95 -7.03 -24.27
N ASP A 348 5.77 -7.43 -25.52
CA ASP A 348 5.88 -6.53 -26.66
C ASP A 348 4.82 -5.41 -26.53
N PRO A 349 5.19 -4.12 -26.58
CA PRO A 349 4.25 -3.03 -26.35
C PRO A 349 3.12 -2.91 -27.40
N THR A 350 3.34 -3.43 -28.61
CA THR A 350 2.41 -3.27 -29.73
C THR A 350 1.40 -4.40 -29.78
N THR A 351 1.86 -5.62 -29.52
CA THR A 351 1.08 -6.87 -29.69
C THR A 351 0.66 -7.50 -28.38
N GLY A 352 1.31 -7.13 -27.27
CA GLY A 352 1.15 -7.77 -25.97
C GLY A 352 1.87 -9.12 -25.84
N GLN A 353 2.55 -9.62 -26.88
CA GLN A 353 3.21 -10.92 -26.85
C GLN A 353 4.18 -11.02 -25.66
N VAL A 354 4.07 -12.09 -24.87
CA VAL A 354 5.02 -12.35 -23.77
C VAL A 354 6.40 -12.65 -24.35
N LEU A 355 7.39 -11.84 -23.98
CA LEU A 355 8.78 -11.96 -24.42
C LEU A 355 9.61 -12.83 -23.46
N TRP A 356 9.33 -12.74 -22.17
CA TRP A 356 9.86 -13.63 -21.15
C TRP A 356 8.93 -13.65 -19.93
N GLU A 357 9.01 -14.74 -19.16
CA GLU A 357 8.24 -14.95 -17.94
C GLU A 357 9.12 -15.58 -16.87
N ARG A 358 8.89 -15.15 -15.63
CA ARG A 358 9.55 -15.67 -14.43
C ARG A 358 8.50 -15.90 -13.35
N GLU A 359 8.46 -17.09 -12.76
CA GLU A 359 7.66 -17.34 -11.56
C GLU A 359 8.09 -16.40 -10.43
N TRP A 360 7.11 -15.71 -9.86
CA TRP A 360 7.33 -14.65 -8.87
C TRP A 360 6.11 -14.44 -7.98
N GLY A 361 6.28 -14.52 -6.67
CA GLY A 361 5.24 -14.19 -5.69
C GLY A 361 4.99 -15.29 -4.67
N SER A 362 4.34 -14.91 -3.57
CA SER A 362 4.05 -15.78 -2.43
C SER A 362 2.55 -16.05 -2.23
N GLY A 363 1.71 -15.67 -3.19
CA GLY A 363 0.25 -15.59 -3.03
C GLY A 363 -0.25 -14.37 -2.25
N ASN A 364 0.64 -13.47 -1.82
CA ASN A 364 0.29 -12.17 -1.25
C ASN A 364 0.28 -11.07 -2.34
N ALA A 365 -0.09 -9.85 -1.96
CA ALA A 365 -0.04 -8.67 -2.83
C ALA A 365 1.39 -8.36 -3.31
N ASN A 366 1.57 -8.16 -4.62
CA ASN A 366 2.82 -7.77 -5.28
C ASN A 366 2.69 -6.34 -5.84
N CYS A 367 2.92 -5.34 -5.00
CA CYS A 367 2.66 -3.94 -5.37
C CYS A 367 3.88 -3.22 -5.97
N VAL A 368 5.09 -3.78 -5.81
CA VAL A 368 6.32 -3.16 -6.32
C VAL A 368 6.42 -3.41 -7.82
N ASN A 369 6.71 -2.37 -8.58
CA ASN A 369 6.94 -2.50 -10.02
C ASN A 369 8.25 -3.25 -10.28
N ALA A 370 8.37 -3.87 -11.46
CA ALA A 370 9.67 -4.31 -11.94
C ALA A 370 10.56 -3.07 -12.16
N ILE A 371 11.83 -3.14 -11.73
CA ILE A 371 12.77 -2.02 -11.82
C ILE A 371 13.85 -2.34 -12.85
N PRO A 372 13.78 -1.77 -14.05
CA PRO A 372 14.88 -1.83 -15.01
C PRO A 372 16.15 -1.19 -14.44
N ILE A 373 17.30 -1.85 -14.63
CA ILE A 373 18.61 -1.36 -14.20
C ILE A 373 19.58 -1.47 -15.38
N GLY A 374 19.99 -0.32 -15.91
CA GLY A 374 20.82 -0.27 -17.12
C GLY A 374 20.11 -0.90 -18.32
N ASP A 375 20.89 -1.49 -19.22
CA ASP A 375 20.39 -1.94 -20.51
C ASP A 375 19.87 -3.38 -20.51
N ASN A 376 20.13 -4.17 -19.47
CA ASN A 376 19.85 -5.60 -19.51
C ASN A 376 19.46 -6.23 -18.16
N ARG A 377 19.26 -5.46 -17.09
CA ARG A 377 18.89 -6.04 -15.78
C ARG A 377 17.54 -5.57 -15.29
N VAL A 378 16.89 -6.43 -14.51
CA VAL A 378 15.60 -6.15 -13.87
C VAL A 378 15.64 -6.60 -12.41
N PHE A 379 15.43 -5.67 -11.49
CA PHE A 379 15.27 -5.98 -10.07
C PHE A 379 13.80 -6.19 -9.73
N LEU A 380 13.51 -7.26 -8.99
CA LEU A 380 12.18 -7.57 -8.47
C LEU A 380 12.24 -7.63 -6.95
N SER A 381 11.18 -7.14 -6.28
CA SER A 381 11.00 -7.30 -4.84
C SER A 381 9.53 -7.50 -4.50
N SER A 382 9.27 -8.24 -3.43
CA SER A 382 7.94 -8.35 -2.83
C SER A 382 8.07 -8.44 -1.31
N GLY A 383 7.07 -7.87 -0.64
CA GLY A 383 6.99 -7.80 0.82
C GLY A 383 6.54 -9.14 1.43
N TYR A 384 5.98 -9.07 2.63
CA TYR A 384 5.47 -10.21 3.38
C TYR A 384 6.51 -11.32 3.59
N GLY A 385 7.79 -10.96 3.73
CA GLY A 385 8.85 -11.95 3.88
C GLY A 385 9.36 -12.57 2.58
N PHE A 386 8.82 -12.23 1.41
CA PHE A 386 9.14 -12.93 0.16
C PHE A 386 10.61 -12.73 -0.23
N GLY A 387 10.99 -11.50 -0.58
CA GLY A 387 12.37 -11.16 -0.88
C GLY A 387 12.55 -10.36 -2.17
N CYS A 388 13.73 -10.51 -2.74
CA CYS A 388 14.18 -9.86 -3.95
C CYS A 388 15.04 -10.78 -4.81
N VAL A 389 15.17 -10.41 -6.09
CA VAL A 389 16.11 -11.01 -7.06
C VAL A 389 16.58 -9.92 -8.03
N LEU A 390 17.81 -10.06 -8.55
CA LEU A 390 18.26 -9.31 -9.72
C LEU A 390 18.40 -10.27 -10.90
N LEU A 391 17.67 -9.97 -11.96
CA LEU A 391 17.70 -10.71 -13.21
C LEU A 391 18.60 -10.00 -14.21
N GLU A 392 19.32 -10.79 -14.99
CA GLU A 392 20.03 -10.36 -16.18
C GLU A 392 19.39 -11.00 -17.41
N LEU A 393 19.18 -10.16 -18.41
CA LEU A 393 18.59 -10.54 -19.68
C LEU A 393 19.71 -10.70 -20.71
N THR A 394 19.63 -11.77 -21.47
CA THR A 394 20.52 -12.02 -22.61
C THR A 394 19.69 -12.15 -23.88
N LYS A 395 20.20 -11.64 -25.00
CA LYS A 395 19.53 -11.77 -26.29
C LYS A 395 20.20 -12.87 -27.11
N HIS A 396 19.41 -13.87 -27.50
CA HIS A 396 19.84 -14.97 -28.36
C HIS A 396 18.97 -15.00 -29.62
N GLY A 397 19.42 -14.30 -30.67
CA GLY A 397 18.57 -14.04 -31.84
C GLY A 397 17.39 -13.16 -31.46
N ASP A 398 16.17 -13.64 -31.70
CA ASP A 398 14.92 -12.94 -31.34
C ASP A 398 14.42 -13.29 -29.94
N ALA A 399 15.01 -14.29 -29.27
CA ALA A 399 14.60 -14.71 -27.92
C ALA A 399 15.39 -13.96 -26.84
N LEU A 400 14.72 -13.72 -25.70
CA LEU A 400 15.34 -13.20 -24.49
C LEU A 400 15.48 -14.32 -23.45
N GLY A 401 16.71 -14.59 -23.04
CA GLY A 401 17.03 -15.42 -21.87
C GLY A 401 16.98 -14.59 -20.60
N VAL A 402 16.66 -15.24 -19.47
CA VAL A 402 16.62 -14.63 -18.15
C VAL A 402 17.45 -15.47 -17.18
N GLU A 403 18.47 -14.87 -16.59
CA GLU A 403 19.33 -15.50 -15.58
C GLU A 403 19.34 -14.70 -14.28
N GLU A 404 19.58 -15.34 -13.16
CA GLU A 404 19.75 -14.65 -11.88
C GLU A 404 21.20 -14.20 -11.71
N VAL A 405 21.43 -12.90 -11.54
CA VAL A 405 22.77 -12.37 -11.19
C VAL A 405 23.19 -12.88 -9.81
N TRP A 406 22.22 -12.96 -8.91
CA TRP A 406 22.36 -13.59 -7.59
C TRP A 406 21.04 -14.24 -7.19
N PRO A 407 21.08 -15.31 -6.39
CA PRO A 407 19.89 -16.09 -6.09
C PRO A 407 18.85 -15.29 -5.30
N HIS A 408 17.57 -15.58 -5.54
CA HIS A 408 16.47 -15.04 -4.74
C HIS A 408 16.76 -15.12 -3.24
N ASN A 409 16.62 -14.00 -2.53
CA ASN A 409 16.92 -13.91 -1.10
C ASN A 409 16.06 -12.85 -0.41
N ARG A 410 16.15 -12.75 0.93
CA ARG A 410 15.32 -11.86 1.77
C ARG A 410 15.99 -10.53 2.15
N ASN A 411 17.01 -10.11 1.42
CA ASN A 411 17.79 -8.92 1.77
C ASN A 411 17.06 -7.61 1.48
N MET A 412 16.03 -7.62 0.62
CA MET A 412 15.13 -6.49 0.39
C MET A 412 13.70 -6.99 0.17
N LYS A 413 12.75 -6.53 0.99
CA LYS A 413 11.32 -6.92 0.95
C LYS A 413 10.45 -5.68 0.90
N CYS A 414 10.51 -4.99 -0.24
CA CYS A 414 9.68 -3.82 -0.48
C CYS A 414 8.22 -4.25 -0.64
N LYS A 415 7.30 -3.59 0.09
CA LYS A 415 5.90 -3.99 0.13
C LYS A 415 5.04 -3.20 -0.85
N ILE A 416 4.93 -1.89 -0.63
CA ILE A 416 4.17 -0.94 -1.46
C ILE A 416 5.00 0.26 -1.93
N SER A 417 6.29 0.29 -1.58
CA SER A 417 7.25 1.30 -1.99
C SER A 417 8.14 0.75 -3.08
N ASN A 418 8.42 1.56 -4.10
CA ASN A 418 9.41 1.22 -5.11
C ASN A 418 10.81 1.64 -4.62
N PRO A 419 11.81 0.74 -4.59
CA PRO A 419 13.18 1.14 -4.29
C PRO A 419 13.79 1.94 -5.43
N VAL A 420 14.83 2.72 -5.10
CA VAL A 420 15.57 3.57 -6.03
C VAL A 420 17.03 3.12 -6.16
N VAL A 421 17.59 3.27 -7.35
CA VAL A 421 18.98 2.92 -7.65
C VAL A 421 19.83 4.18 -7.72
N HIS A 422 20.96 4.20 -7.02
CA HIS A 422 21.94 5.27 -7.07
C HIS A 422 23.36 4.69 -7.10
N GLY A 423 24.02 4.82 -8.25
CA GLY A 423 25.30 4.15 -8.52
C GLY A 423 25.14 2.63 -8.51
N GLU A 424 26.01 1.94 -7.78
CA GLU A 424 26.01 0.48 -7.65
C GLU A 424 25.10 -0.05 -6.52
N HIS A 425 24.29 0.82 -5.94
CA HIS A 425 23.50 0.52 -4.75
C HIS A 425 22.00 0.75 -4.97
N LEU A 426 21.19 -0.06 -4.30
CA LEU A 426 19.74 0.07 -4.27
C LEU A 426 19.28 0.43 -2.86
N TYR A 427 18.40 1.42 -2.76
CA TYR A 427 17.83 1.92 -1.52
C TYR A 427 16.33 1.66 -1.51
N GLY A 428 15.83 1.01 -0.45
CA GLY A 428 14.44 0.57 -0.38
C GLY A 428 13.92 0.41 1.04
N LEU A 429 12.60 0.48 1.20
CA LEU A 429 11.93 0.22 2.47
C LEU A 429 11.74 -1.30 2.66
N ASP A 430 12.72 -1.94 3.28
CA ASP A 430 12.70 -3.36 3.65
C ASP A 430 11.75 -3.58 4.84
N GLU A 431 10.49 -3.95 4.59
CA GLU A 431 9.43 -4.03 5.61
C GLU A 431 9.37 -2.76 6.49
N GLY A 432 9.36 -1.61 5.81
CA GLY A 432 9.22 -0.28 6.40
C GLY A 432 10.42 0.28 7.15
N VAL A 433 11.60 -0.29 6.93
CA VAL A 433 12.88 0.27 7.39
C VAL A 433 13.78 0.49 6.18
N LEU A 434 14.36 1.68 6.05
CA LEU A 434 15.24 1.94 4.93
C LEU A 434 16.48 1.03 5.00
N ALA A 435 16.85 0.50 3.85
CA ALA A 435 17.98 -0.39 3.71
C ALA A 435 18.74 -0.05 2.43
N CYS A 436 20.05 -0.31 2.47
CA CYS A 436 20.91 -0.27 1.29
C CYS A 436 21.31 -1.69 0.92
N LEU A 437 21.22 -2.01 -0.36
CA LEU A 437 21.61 -3.28 -0.96
C LEU A 437 22.68 -3.03 -2.03
N ASP A 438 23.71 -3.87 -2.02
CA ASP A 438 24.74 -3.91 -3.05
C ASP A 438 24.21 -4.67 -4.27
N LEU A 439 24.13 -4.01 -5.43
CA LEU A 439 23.50 -4.60 -6.62
C LEU A 439 24.32 -5.76 -7.20
N GLN A 440 25.64 -5.74 -7.05
CA GLN A 440 26.53 -6.77 -7.59
C GLN A 440 26.38 -8.10 -6.85
N THR A 441 26.26 -8.05 -5.52
CA THR A 441 26.28 -9.23 -4.65
C THR A 441 24.93 -9.61 -4.07
N GLY A 442 23.94 -8.71 -4.14
CA GLY A 442 22.63 -8.89 -3.53
C GLY A 442 22.65 -8.79 -2.00
N LYS A 443 23.77 -8.39 -1.39
CA LYS A 443 23.92 -8.30 0.07
C LYS A 443 23.33 -6.99 0.60
N ARG A 444 22.57 -7.07 1.69
CA ARG A 444 22.15 -5.89 2.46
C ARG A 444 23.33 -5.33 3.23
N LEU A 445 23.73 -4.09 2.93
CA LEU A 445 24.84 -3.39 3.57
C LEU A 445 24.42 -2.84 4.94
N TRP A 446 23.24 -2.25 5.03
CA TRP A 446 22.66 -1.77 6.28
C TRP A 446 21.13 -1.71 6.21
N ARG A 447 20.51 -1.60 7.40
CA ARG A 447 19.06 -1.41 7.58
C ARG A 447 18.81 -0.55 8.82
N ALA A 448 18.31 0.67 8.63
CA ALA A 448 18.11 1.67 9.68
C ALA A 448 17.04 2.70 9.26
N GLY A 449 16.46 3.42 10.21
CA GLY A 449 15.42 4.42 9.93
C GLY A 449 14.07 3.75 9.63
N ARG A 450 13.14 3.79 10.60
CA ARG A 450 11.81 3.18 10.45
C ARG A 450 10.82 4.21 9.95
N TYR A 451 10.51 4.12 8.65
CA TYR A 451 9.58 5.03 7.98
C TYR A 451 8.22 4.37 7.68
N GLY A 452 8.02 3.12 8.12
CA GLY A 452 6.80 2.37 7.82
C GLY A 452 6.67 2.09 6.31
N HIS A 453 5.47 1.80 5.85
CA HIS A 453 5.17 1.53 4.44
C HIS A 453 5.01 2.82 3.62
N GLY A 454 5.97 3.73 3.79
CA GLY A 454 6.08 5.01 3.08
C GLY A 454 6.49 4.87 1.62
N GLN A 455 6.97 5.96 1.02
CA GLN A 455 7.33 6.06 -0.40
C GLN A 455 8.68 6.75 -0.59
N LEU A 456 9.35 6.47 -1.71
CA LEU A 456 10.68 6.99 -2.04
C LEU A 456 10.69 7.69 -3.40
N LEU A 457 11.42 8.80 -3.50
CA LEU A 457 11.87 9.39 -4.76
C LEU A 457 13.37 9.70 -4.68
N LEU A 458 14.14 9.38 -5.71
CA LEU A 458 15.51 9.86 -5.88
C LEU A 458 15.49 11.18 -6.64
N VAL A 459 15.75 12.29 -5.95
CA VAL A 459 15.73 13.65 -6.47
C VAL A 459 17.16 14.18 -6.56
N GLY A 460 17.72 14.16 -7.76
CA GLY A 460 19.14 14.43 -7.96
C GLY A 460 20.02 13.47 -7.17
N ASP A 461 20.73 14.00 -6.17
CA ASP A 461 21.65 13.27 -5.27
C ASP A 461 21.03 12.97 -3.90
N LEU A 462 19.74 13.21 -3.70
CA LEU A 462 19.02 13.01 -2.44
C LEU A 462 17.85 12.05 -2.60
N ILE A 463 17.55 11.27 -1.56
CA ILE A 463 16.33 10.48 -1.48
C ILE A 463 15.32 11.24 -0.65
N LEU A 464 14.20 11.59 -1.26
CA LEU A 464 13.02 12.08 -0.56
C LEU A 464 12.21 10.87 -0.07
N VAL A 465 12.06 10.76 1.24
CA VAL A 465 11.31 9.69 1.92
C VAL A 465 10.03 10.30 2.46
N GLN A 466 8.87 9.84 2.00
CA GLN A 466 7.60 10.12 2.68
C GLN A 466 7.28 8.95 3.60
N ALA A 467 7.34 9.15 4.91
CA ALA A 467 7.03 8.12 5.90
C ALA A 467 5.53 7.82 5.96
N GLU A 468 5.18 6.60 6.40
CA GLU A 468 3.79 6.18 6.62
C GLU A 468 3.08 7.07 7.65
N SER A 469 3.81 7.69 8.57
CA SER A 469 3.29 8.62 9.57
C SER A 469 3.04 10.04 9.05
N GLY A 470 3.46 10.35 7.81
CA GLY A 470 3.19 11.61 7.13
C GLY A 470 4.36 12.60 7.06
N GLU A 471 5.47 12.34 7.74
CA GLU A 471 6.68 13.16 7.62
C GLU A 471 7.38 12.94 6.27
N VAL A 472 7.96 14.01 5.73
CA VAL A 472 8.84 13.96 4.56
C VAL A 472 10.26 14.22 5.02
N LEU A 473 11.20 13.37 4.61
CA LEU A 473 12.60 13.44 4.98
C LEU A 473 13.49 13.53 3.75
N LEU A 474 14.65 14.16 3.90
CA LEU A 474 15.75 14.06 2.95
C LEU A 474 16.83 13.15 3.52
N VAL A 475 17.28 12.21 2.71
CA VAL A 475 18.34 11.25 3.04
C VAL A 475 19.41 11.32 1.96
N ARG A 476 20.69 11.38 2.34
CA ARG A 476 21.79 11.21 1.39
C ARG A 476 21.99 9.71 1.10
N PRO A 477 22.01 9.28 -0.18
CA PRO A 477 22.41 7.91 -0.54
C PRO A 477 23.83 7.64 -0.03
N ASN A 478 23.96 6.77 0.97
CA ASN A 478 25.24 6.41 1.56
C ASN A 478 25.30 4.90 1.80
N PRO A 479 26.24 4.15 1.19
CA PRO A 479 26.30 2.70 1.32
C PRO A 479 26.81 2.22 2.68
N LYS A 480 27.35 3.12 3.52
CA LYS A 480 27.94 2.77 4.82
C LYS A 480 26.98 2.93 5.98
N LYS A 481 26.03 3.87 5.91
CA LYS A 481 25.09 4.19 6.98
C LYS A 481 23.90 5.00 6.46
N LEU A 482 22.85 5.06 7.27
CA LEU A 482 21.78 6.06 7.11
C LEU A 482 22.32 7.47 7.37
N GLU A 483 21.95 8.41 6.50
CA GLU A 483 22.32 9.83 6.61
C GLU A 483 21.10 10.72 6.32
N GLU A 484 20.26 10.89 7.33
CA GLU A 484 19.15 11.86 7.32
C GLU A 484 19.71 13.28 7.43
N VAL A 485 19.25 14.19 6.56
CA VAL A 485 19.73 15.58 6.52
C VAL A 485 18.63 16.60 6.80
N ALA A 486 17.36 16.27 6.55
CA ALA A 486 16.25 17.15 6.84
C ALA A 486 14.94 16.39 7.09
N THR A 487 13.99 17.05 7.76
CA THR A 487 12.66 16.51 8.05
C THR A 487 11.61 17.62 8.02
N LEU A 488 10.45 17.31 7.47
CA LEU A 488 9.28 18.17 7.34
C LEU A 488 8.06 17.39 7.86
N PRO A 489 7.35 17.86 8.90
CA PRO A 489 6.09 17.27 9.36
C PRO A 489 4.94 17.62 8.37
N ALA A 490 4.95 16.96 7.21
CA ALA A 490 4.16 17.36 6.05
C ALA A 490 2.67 17.03 6.20
N LEU A 491 2.35 15.87 6.75
CA LEU A 491 1.00 15.38 7.05
C LEU A 491 0.99 14.71 8.42
N ASN A 492 -0.22 14.50 8.93
CA ASN A 492 -0.48 13.59 10.04
C ASN A 492 -1.27 12.40 9.48
N ASP A 493 -1.25 11.25 10.16
CA ASP A 493 -1.94 10.02 9.75
C ASP A 493 -1.30 9.20 8.61
N LYS A 494 -1.87 8.01 8.45
CA LYS A 494 -1.42 6.95 7.54
C LYS A 494 -1.31 7.42 6.09
N THR A 495 -0.10 7.40 5.57
CA THR A 495 0.23 7.88 4.24
C THR A 495 0.91 6.80 3.40
N TRP A 496 0.22 6.28 2.39
CA TRP A 496 0.77 5.29 1.45
C TRP A 496 0.91 5.84 0.02
N ASN A 497 0.44 7.07 -0.19
CA ASN A 497 0.44 7.76 -1.47
C ASN A 497 1.88 8.15 -1.86
N VAL A 498 2.21 8.10 -3.14
CA VAL A 498 3.51 8.55 -3.64
C VAL A 498 3.54 10.08 -3.64
N PRO A 499 4.58 10.73 -3.10
CA PRO A 499 4.71 12.18 -3.21
C PRO A 499 4.90 12.56 -4.69
N SER A 500 4.34 13.69 -5.09
CA SER A 500 4.50 14.22 -6.45
C SER A 500 5.34 15.48 -6.40
N LEU A 501 6.47 15.49 -7.10
CA LEU A 501 7.40 16.62 -7.09
C LEU A 501 7.57 17.17 -8.51
N ALA A 502 7.01 18.35 -8.75
CA ALA A 502 7.13 19.06 -10.02
C ALA A 502 8.00 20.32 -9.84
N GLY A 503 9.25 20.28 -10.32
CA GLY A 503 10.23 21.32 -10.05
C GLY A 503 10.51 21.46 -8.55
N ASN A 504 10.03 22.54 -7.94
CA ASN A 504 10.12 22.76 -6.49
C ASN A 504 8.77 22.59 -5.77
N LEU A 505 7.69 22.26 -6.48
CA LEU A 505 6.38 22.03 -5.89
C LEU A 505 6.24 20.58 -5.47
N LEU A 506 6.24 20.33 -4.16
CA LEU A 506 5.94 19.03 -3.57
C LEU A 506 4.45 18.98 -3.18
N LEU A 507 3.71 18.05 -3.78
CA LEU A 507 2.38 17.65 -3.33
C LEU A 507 2.46 16.33 -2.58
N VAL A 508 1.87 16.33 -1.39
CA VAL A 508 1.67 15.14 -0.56
C VAL A 508 0.21 15.00 -0.20
N ARG A 509 -0.25 13.76 -0.03
CA ARG A 509 -1.56 13.47 0.55
C ARG A 509 -1.56 12.19 1.36
N ASN A 510 -2.53 12.09 2.24
CA ASN A 510 -2.94 10.85 2.89
C ASN A 510 -4.35 10.46 2.37
N GLU A 511 -5.08 9.65 3.13
CA GLU A 511 -6.44 9.23 2.80
C GLU A 511 -7.39 10.41 2.58
N GLN A 512 -7.34 11.46 3.40
CA GLN A 512 -8.38 12.50 3.51
C GLN A 512 -7.85 13.95 3.45
N GLU A 513 -6.54 14.16 3.46
CA GLU A 513 -5.89 15.47 3.46
C GLU A 513 -4.79 15.52 2.38
N ALA A 514 -4.65 16.68 1.74
CA ALA A 514 -3.54 17.00 0.85
C ALA A 514 -2.86 18.31 1.27
N ALA A 515 -1.57 18.42 1.00
CA ALA A 515 -0.79 19.63 1.23
C ALA A 515 0.24 19.86 0.11
N ALA A 516 0.51 21.13 -0.14
CA ALA A 516 1.54 21.58 -1.07
C ALA A 516 2.64 22.36 -0.37
N PHE A 517 3.87 22.06 -0.73
CA PHE A 517 5.05 22.74 -0.23
C PHE A 517 5.92 23.22 -1.39
N GLU A 518 6.45 24.42 -1.24
CA GLU A 518 7.55 24.91 -2.07
C GLU A 518 8.87 24.51 -1.41
N LEU A 519 9.63 23.62 -2.05
CA LEU A 519 10.92 23.15 -1.56
C LEU A 519 12.05 24.10 -1.98
N PRO A 520 13.06 24.34 -1.13
CA PRO A 520 14.24 25.09 -1.52
C PRO A 520 15.06 24.29 -2.56
N LEU A 521 15.50 24.97 -3.62
CA LEU A 521 16.43 24.39 -4.59
C LEU A 521 17.88 24.74 -4.23
N ALA A 522 18.81 23.86 -4.56
CA ALA A 522 20.24 24.15 -4.50
C ALA A 522 20.61 25.18 -5.59
N HIS A 523 21.60 26.02 -5.29
CA HIS A 523 22.11 27.06 -6.20
C HIS A 523 23.09 26.52 -7.23
#